data_AF-R7TLQ5-F1
#
_entry.id   AF-R7TLQ5-F1
#
_cell.length_a   1.000
_cell.length_b   1.000
_cell.length_c   1.000
_cell.angle_alpha   90.00
_cell.angle_beta   90.00
_cell.angle_gamma   90.00
#
_symmetry.space_group_name_H-M   'P 1'
#
loop_
_entity.id
_entity.type
_entity.pdbx_description
1 polymer ?
#
loop_
_entity_poly.entity_id
_entity_poly.type
_entity_poly.pdbx_seq_one_letter_code
_entity_poly.pdbx_strand_id
1 'polypeptide(L)'
;MSPEINGVSPRESTVDGGTKVTIRGENLGLKKEDVVGLYICGSNCLGSLEYISSHKLVVTTKAWKACTGNIVIETQSGGKAVSLVEF
;
A
#
# COMPACT_ATOMS: atom_id res chain seq x y z
N MET A 1 -8.77 -15.43 4.70
CA MET A 1 -7.82 -14.87 5.69
C MET A 1 -7.82 -13.38 5.50
N SER A 2 -7.75 -12.59 6.57
CA SER A 2 -7.69 -11.13 6.49
C SER A 2 -6.28 -10.67 6.12
N PRO A 3 -6.13 -9.61 5.30
CA PRO A 3 -4.84 -9.00 5.03
C PRO A 3 -4.34 -8.24 6.26
N GLU A 4 -3.02 -8.25 6.48
CA GLU A 4 -2.35 -7.53 7.58
C GLU A 4 -1.12 -6.80 7.08
N ILE A 5 -0.91 -5.56 7.53
CA ILE A 5 0.26 -4.75 7.18
C ILE A 5 1.20 -4.69 8.39
N ASN A 6 2.40 -5.26 8.24
CA ASN A 6 3.39 -5.39 9.31
C ASN A 6 4.56 -4.42 9.17
N GLY A 7 4.76 -3.82 8.00
CA GLY A 7 5.85 -2.87 7.80
C GLY A 7 5.77 -2.07 6.51
N VAL A 8 6.31 -0.86 6.56
CA VAL A 8 6.32 0.12 5.47
C VAL A 8 7.69 0.79 5.42
N SER A 9 8.27 0.92 4.23
CA SER A 9 9.59 1.53 4.03
C SER A 9 9.78 2.11 2.63
N PRO A 10 10.23 3.37 2.48
CA PRO A 10 10.28 4.39 3.53
C PRO A 10 8.88 4.70 4.06
N ARG A 11 8.78 5.43 5.17
CA ARG A 11 7.52 5.85 5.80
C ARG A 11 7.15 7.30 5.48
N GLU A 12 7.79 7.87 4.47
CA GLU A 12 7.58 9.25 4.04
C GLU A 12 8.02 9.38 2.59
N SER A 13 7.52 10.39 1.89
CA SER A 13 8.05 10.84 0.61
C SER A 13 7.88 12.34 0.44
N THR A 14 8.57 12.91 -0.55
CA THR A 14 8.33 14.29 -0.96
C THR A 14 6.96 14.42 -1.65
N VAL A 15 6.46 15.66 -1.71
CA VAL A 15 5.21 16.02 -2.40
C VAL A 15 5.28 15.79 -3.92
N ASP A 16 6.49 15.73 -4.49
CA ASP A 16 6.70 15.47 -5.91
C ASP A 16 6.44 14.00 -6.30
N GLY A 17 6.38 13.10 -5.31
CA GLY A 17 6.22 11.67 -5.52
C GLY A 17 7.49 10.99 -6.01
N GLY A 18 7.34 9.89 -6.75
CA GLY A 18 8.46 9.12 -7.33
C GLY A 18 9.19 8.22 -6.34
N THR A 19 8.77 8.18 -5.07
CA THR A 19 9.42 7.34 -4.06
C THR A 19 8.86 5.92 -4.10
N LYS A 20 9.75 4.92 -4.20
CA LYS A 20 9.35 3.51 -4.12
C LYS A 20 9.12 3.11 -2.66
N VAL A 21 7.88 2.80 -2.32
CA VAL A 21 7.44 2.36 -1.00
C VAL A 21 7.22 0.86 -1.03
N THR A 22 7.91 0.16 -0.14
CA THR A 22 7.76 -1.27 0.09
C THR A 22 6.81 -1.49 1.27
N ILE A 23 5.72 -2.20 1.02
CA ILE A 23 4.73 -2.61 2.03
C ILE A 23 4.93 -4.11 2.27
N ARG A 24 5.09 -4.49 3.55
CA ARG A 24 5.26 -5.86 4.02
C ARG A 24 4.09 -6.25 4.90
N GLY A 25 3.68 -7.51 4.85
CA GLY A 25 2.50 -7.98 5.55
C GLY A 25 2.21 -9.45 5.32
N GLU A 26 0.97 -9.84 5.61
CA GLU A 26 0.44 -11.17 5.33
C GLU A 26 -0.89 -11.08 4.59
N ASN A 27 -1.14 -12.07 3.72
CA ASN A 27 -2.38 -12.16 2.93
C ASN A 27 -2.73 -10.89 2.14
N LEU A 28 -1.72 -10.12 1.68
CA LEU A 28 -1.84 -8.85 0.94
C LEU A 28 -2.38 -9.02 -0.49
N GLY A 29 -3.08 -10.11 -0.78
CA GLY A 29 -3.57 -10.52 -2.08
C GLY A 29 -2.97 -11.85 -2.52
N LEU A 30 -3.79 -12.72 -3.10
CA LEU A 30 -3.34 -14.01 -3.66
C LEU A 30 -2.58 -13.84 -4.97
N LYS A 31 -2.90 -12.77 -5.71
CA LYS A 31 -2.32 -12.36 -6.99
C LYS A 31 -2.51 -10.85 -7.17
N LYS A 32 -1.88 -10.26 -8.19
CA LYS A 32 -1.99 -8.82 -8.45
C LYS A 32 -3.44 -8.36 -8.59
N GLU A 33 -4.27 -9.11 -9.31
CA GLU A 33 -5.67 -8.75 -9.59
C GLU A 33 -6.56 -8.87 -8.35
N ASP A 34 -6.09 -9.57 -7.30
CA ASP A 34 -6.81 -9.65 -6.03
C ASP A 34 -6.69 -8.35 -5.25
N VAL A 35 -5.67 -7.53 -5.50
CA VAL A 35 -5.53 -6.20 -4.88
C VAL A 35 -6.38 -5.21 -5.67
N VAL A 36 -7.56 -4.91 -5.14
CA VAL A 36 -8.57 -4.03 -5.76
C VAL A 36 -8.48 -2.60 -5.27
N GLY A 37 -7.77 -2.35 -4.16
CA GLY A 37 -7.53 -1.02 -3.63
C GLY A 37 -6.18 -0.90 -2.93
N LEU A 38 -5.50 0.20 -3.17
CA LEU A 38 -4.30 0.58 -2.44
C LEU A 38 -4.25 2.09 -2.31
N TYR A 39 -4.27 2.58 -1.08
CA TYR A 39 -4.32 4.00 -0.76
C TYR A 39 -3.23 4.36 0.24
N ILE A 40 -2.53 5.46 -0.02
CA ILE A 40 -1.56 6.06 0.90
C ILE A 40 -2.06 7.46 1.24
N CYS A 41 -2.28 7.75 2.53
CA CYS A 41 -2.83 9.03 2.99
C CYS A 41 -4.16 9.38 2.27
N GLY A 42 -4.99 8.37 2.01
CA GLY A 42 -6.26 8.50 1.25
C GLY A 42 -6.11 8.65 -0.27
N SER A 43 -4.88 8.77 -0.79
CA SER A 43 -4.61 8.85 -2.22
C SER A 43 -4.51 7.47 -2.86
N ASN A 44 -5.31 7.21 -3.90
CA ASN A 44 -5.22 5.96 -4.66
C ASN A 44 -3.85 5.85 -5.38
N CYS A 45 -3.10 4.80 -5.03
CA CYS A 45 -1.79 4.45 -5.55
C CYS A 45 -1.78 3.09 -6.27
N LEU A 46 -2.95 2.46 -6.47
CA LEU A 46 -3.08 1.15 -7.08
C LEU A 46 -2.50 1.08 -8.51
N GLY A 47 -2.60 2.16 -9.28
CA GLY A 47 -2.04 2.23 -10.63
C GLY A 47 -0.51 2.06 -10.69
N SER A 48 0.19 2.27 -9.57
CA SER A 48 1.64 2.10 -9.45
C SER A 48 2.05 0.77 -8.80
N LEU A 49 1.10 -0.14 -8.57
CA LEU A 49 1.34 -1.39 -7.84
C LEU A 49 2.20 -2.38 -8.64
N GLU A 50 3.34 -2.68 -8.05
CA GLU A 50 4.22 -3.80 -8.34
C GLU A 50 3.96 -4.91 -7.30
N TYR A 51 3.17 -5.92 -7.68
CA TYR A 51 2.93 -7.10 -6.83
C TYR A 51 4.15 -8.02 -6.87
N ILE A 52 4.75 -8.29 -5.70
CA ILE A 52 5.88 -9.21 -5.58
C ILE A 52 5.41 -10.56 -5.02
N SER A 53 4.62 -10.54 -3.95
CA SER A 53 4.00 -11.72 -3.35
C SER A 53 2.88 -11.32 -2.40
N SER A 54 2.17 -12.31 -1.84
CA SER A 54 1.12 -12.10 -0.82
C SER A 54 1.64 -11.50 0.49
N HIS A 55 2.95 -11.29 0.62
CA HIS A 55 3.59 -10.71 1.80
C HIS A 55 4.38 -9.43 1.49
N LYS A 56 4.43 -9.03 0.21
CA LYS A 56 5.25 -7.89 -0.23
C LYS A 56 4.65 -7.23 -1.46
N LEU A 57 4.31 -5.96 -1.30
CA LEU A 57 3.90 -5.07 -2.38
C LEU A 57 4.90 -3.92 -2.49
N VAL A 58 5.09 -3.42 -3.70
CA VAL A 58 5.85 -2.19 -3.94
C VAL A 58 4.97 -1.23 -4.71
N VAL A 59 4.97 0.04 -4.32
CA VAL A 59 4.24 1.11 -5.00
C VAL A 59 5.13 2.31 -5.18
N THR A 60 4.86 3.12 -6.18
CA THR A 60 5.57 4.37 -6.39
C THR A 60 4.63 5.52 -6.03
N THR A 61 5.05 6.38 -5.09
CA THR A 61 4.24 7.54 -4.71
C THR A 61 4.04 8.44 -5.91
N LYS A 62 2.87 9.08 -5.99
CA LYS A 62 2.56 10.07 -7.02
C LYS A 62 2.73 11.46 -6.43
N ALA A 63 2.78 12.47 -7.29
CA ALA A 63 2.73 13.85 -6.83
C ALA A 63 1.41 14.10 -6.06
N TRP A 64 1.52 14.66 -4.86
CA TRP A 64 0.40 14.92 -3.97
C TRP A 64 0.66 16.15 -3.09
N LYS A 65 -0.39 16.61 -2.39
CA LYS A 65 -0.22 17.62 -1.35
C LYS A 65 0.37 16.98 -0.10
N ALA A 66 1.00 17.78 0.75
CA ALA A 66 1.42 17.34 2.08
C ALA A 66 0.23 16.70 2.81
N CYS A 67 0.39 15.44 3.19
CA CYS A 67 -0.61 14.63 3.85
C CYS A 67 0.08 13.62 4.76
N THR A 68 -0.61 13.27 5.84
CA THR A 68 -0.19 12.23 6.78
C THR A 68 -1.39 11.33 6.98
N GLY A 69 -1.17 10.02 6.94
CA GLY A 69 -2.24 9.06 7.20
C GLY A 69 -1.88 7.63 6.90
N ASN A 70 -2.83 6.74 7.15
CA ASN A 70 -2.59 5.31 7.04
C ASN A 70 -2.46 4.85 5.58
N ILE A 71 -1.80 3.70 5.43
CA ILE A 71 -1.82 2.88 4.22
C ILE A 71 -2.97 1.90 4.34
N VAL A 72 -3.77 1.84 3.30
CA VAL A 72 -4.94 0.98 3.21
C VAL A 72 -4.79 0.06 2.01
N ILE A 73 -4.94 -1.24 2.23
CA ILE A 73 -4.99 -2.25 1.16
C ILE A 73 -6.35 -2.92 1.20
N GLU A 74 -6.98 -3.05 0.05
CA GLU A 74 -8.25 -3.75 -0.13
C GLU A 74 -8.02 -4.90 -1.12
N THR A 75 -8.32 -6.11 -0.67
CA THR A 75 -8.25 -7.34 -1.46
C THR A 75 -9.65 -7.89 -1.69
N GLN A 76 -9.87 -8.51 -2.85
CA GLN A 76 -11.15 -9.15 -3.18
C GLN A 76 -11.39 -10.38 -2.29
N SER A 77 -10.34 -11.14 -1.99
CA SER A 77 -10.42 -12.39 -1.22
C SER A 77 -10.44 -12.21 0.31
N GLY A 78 -9.75 -11.20 0.83
CA GLY A 78 -9.46 -11.06 2.26
C GLY A 78 -10.07 -9.82 2.93
N GLY A 79 -10.57 -8.86 2.16
CA GLY A 79 -11.14 -7.62 2.68
C GLY A 79 -10.08 -6.52 2.83
N LYS A 80 -10.15 -5.76 3.92
CA LYS A 80 -9.40 -4.51 4.08
C LYS A 80 -8.35 -4.60 5.19
N ALA A 81 -7.13 -4.19 4.88
CA ALA A 81 -6.06 -3.95 5.83
C ALA A 81 -5.79 -2.46 5.98
N VAL A 82 -5.47 -2.04 7.21
CA VAL A 82 -5.03 -0.68 7.54
C VAL A 82 -3.70 -0.79 8.27
N SER A 83 -2.72 0.02 7.89
CA SER A 83 -1.43 0.06 8.58
C SER A 83 -1.59 0.60 10.00
N LEU A 84 -0.79 0.06 10.93
CA LEU A 84 -0.72 0.58 12.31
C LEU A 84 0.10 1.88 12.42
N VAL A 85 0.84 2.22 11.36
CA VAL A 85 1.67 3.42 11.27
C VAL A 85 1.19 4.29 10.11
N GLU A 86 1.34 5.60 10.28
CA GLU A 86 1.08 6.59 9.24
C GLU A 86 2.28 6.71 8.30
N PHE A 87 1.99 7.15 7.07
CA PHE A 87 2.93 7.49 6.01
C PHE A 87 3.01 9.02 5.85
#